data_AF-A0A961ZB29-F1
#
_entry.id   AF-A0A961ZB29-F1
#
_cell.length_a   1.000
_cell.length_b   1.000
_cell.length_c   1.000
_cell.angle_alpha   90.00
_cell.angle_beta   90.00
_cell.angle_gamma   90.00
#
_symmetry.space_group_name_H-M   'P 1'
#
loop_
_entity.id
_entity.type
_entity.pdbx_description
1 polymer ?
#
loop_
_entity_poly.entity_id
_entity_poly.type
_entity_poly.pdbx_seq_one_letter_code
_entity_poly.pdbx_strand_id
1 'polypeptide(L)' 'MSQSARKFAGVWLLVAILIAYPLFVAVMYATYLMELPVWASLLFFLVTGLFWAVPAGIIIRWMSKPDANDTN' A
#
# COMPACT_ATOMS: atom_id res chain seq x y z
N MET A 1 -24.31 9.90 3.63
CA MET A 1 -23.09 10.73 3.43
C MET A 1 -22.79 10.76 1.95
N SER A 2 -22.63 11.96 1.36
CA SER A 2 -22.63 12.16 -0.10
C SER A 2 -21.53 11.36 -0.81
N GLN A 3 -21.87 10.79 -1.96
CA GLN A 3 -21.05 9.91 -2.81
C GLN A 3 -19.66 10.48 -3.17
N SER A 4 -19.52 11.81 -3.14
CA SER A 4 -18.26 12.51 -3.42
C SER A 4 -17.25 12.42 -2.26
N ALA A 5 -17.70 12.40 -1.00
CA ALA A 5 -16.80 12.38 0.17
C ALA A 5 -16.06 11.04 0.33
N ARG A 6 -16.72 9.91 0.02
CA ARG A 6 -16.09 8.58 0.05
C ARG A 6 -15.05 8.39 -1.05
N LYS A 7 -15.31 8.90 -2.26
CA LYS A 7 -14.34 8.86 -3.36
C LYS A 7 -13.12 9.75 -3.10
N PHE A 8 -13.32 10.94 -2.51
CA PHE A 8 -12.20 11.84 -2.16
C PHE A 8 -11.31 11.24 -1.08
N ALA A 9 -11.90 10.74 0.01
CA ALA A 9 -11.13 10.12 1.10
C ALA A 9 -10.37 8.87 0.64
N GLY A 10 -10.94 8.11 -0.30
CA GLY A 10 -10.32 6.91 -0.84
C GLY A 10 -9.02 7.16 -1.59
N VAL A 11 -8.98 8.21 -2.42
CA VAL A 11 -7.77 8.60 -3.16
C VAL A 11 -6.67 9.04 -2.20
N TRP A 12 -7.01 9.88 -1.21
CA TRP A 12 -6.02 10.32 -0.22
C TRP A 12 -5.48 9.17 0.64
N LEU A 13 -6.32 8.19 1.00
CA LEU A 13 -5.88 7.01 1.72
C LEU A 13 -4.91 6.15 0.87
N LEU A 14 -5.21 5.99 -0.42
CA LEU A 14 -4.34 5.27 -1.35
C LEU A 14 -2.99 5.97 -1.49
N VAL A 15 -3.00 7.29 -1.68
CA VAL A 15 -1.78 8.12 -1.76
C VAL A 15 -0.97 8.05 -0.46
N ALA A 16 -1.63 8.15 0.70
CA ALA A 16 -0.97 8.07 1.99
C ALA A 16 -0.25 6.73 2.17
N ILE A 17 -0.90 5.61 1.85
CA ILE A 17 -0.29 4.28 1.92
C ILE A 17 0.85 4.14 0.88
N LEU A 18 0.64 4.64 -0.33
CA LEU A 18 1.62 4.64 -1.43
C LEU A 18 2.93 5.31 -1.02
N ILE A 19 2.87 6.33 -0.15
CA ILE A 19 4.05 7.05 0.34
C ILE A 19 4.57 6.43 1.65
N ALA A 20 3.69 6.17 2.62
CA ALA A 20 4.06 5.75 3.96
C ALA A 20 4.76 4.38 3.97
N TYR A 21 4.30 3.44 3.15
CA TYR A 21 4.89 2.10 3.12
C TYR A 21 6.31 2.05 2.56
N PRO A 22 6.62 2.56 1.35
CA PRO A 22 7.99 2.54 0.87
C PRO A 22 8.93 3.34 1.78
N LEU A 23 8.45 4.40 2.44
CA LEU A 23 9.23 5.08 3.47
C LEU A 23 9.54 4.16 4.66
N PHE A 24 8.54 3.43 5.17
CA PHE A 24 8.76 2.46 6.24
C PHE A 24 9.77 1.38 5.83
N VAL A 25 9.64 0.85 4.62
CA VAL A 25 10.55 -0.16 4.06
C VAL A 25 11.96 0.40 3.88
N ALA A 26 12.10 1.63 3.41
CA ALA A 26 13.39 2.29 3.26
C ALA A 26 14.09 2.51 4.61
N VAL A 27 13.34 2.89 5.65
CA VAL A 27 13.87 3.00 7.01
C VAL A 27 14.33 1.64 7.54
N MET A 28 13.50 0.60 7.39
CA MET A 28 13.89 -0.77 7.79
C MET A 28 15.11 -1.28 7.03
N TYR A 29 15.20 -0.99 5.73
CA TYR A 29 16.37 -1.33 4.93
C TYR A 29 17.62 -0.60 5.45
N ALA A 30 17.52 0.71 5.69
CA ALA A 30 18.63 1.52 6.17
C ALA A 30 19.11 1.10 7.57
N THR A 31 18.20 0.67 8.46
CA THR A 31 18.56 0.30 9.84
C THR A 31 19.11 -1.12 9.95
N TYR A 32 18.56 -2.07 9.16
CA TYR A 32 18.88 -3.48 9.34
C TYR A 32 19.81 -4.03 8.26
N LEU A 33 19.76 -3.54 7.02
CA LEU A 33 20.42 -4.20 5.88
C LEU A 33 21.68 -3.48 5.38
N MET A 34 22.07 -2.34 5.95
CA MET A 34 23.31 -1.65 5.55
C MET A 34 24.58 -2.48 5.79
N GLU A 35 24.60 -3.34 6.82
CA GLU A 35 25.73 -4.21 7.12
C GLU A 35 25.59 -5.63 6.56
N LEU A 36 24.44 -5.94 5.93
CA LEU A 36 24.20 -7.27 5.39
C LEU A 36 24.75 -7.45 3.98
N PRO A 37 25.08 -8.70 3.60
CA PRO A 37 25.51 -9.03 2.26
C PRO A 37 24.40 -8.77 1.22
N VAL A 38 24.81 -8.41 -0.01
CA VAL A 38 23.94 -7.98 -1.12
C VAL A 38 22.78 -8.96 -1.42
N TRP A 39 22.98 -10.27 -1.22
CA TRP A 39 21.94 -11.27 -1.43
C TRP A 39 20.76 -11.11 -0.45
N ALA A 40 21.01 -10.64 0.77
CA ALA A 40 19.96 -10.38 1.76
C ALA A 40 19.13 -9.17 1.36
N SER A 41 19.75 -8.13 0.81
CA SER A 41 19.04 -6.98 0.22
C SER A 41 18.12 -7.40 -0.92
N LEU A 42 18.57 -8.29 -1.79
CA LEU A 42 17.72 -8.82 -2.88
C LEU A 42 16.50 -9.58 -2.35
N LEU A 43 16.69 -10.48 -1.39
CA LEU A 43 15.56 -11.19 -0.76
C LEU A 43 14.62 -10.22 -0.04
N PHE A 44 15.16 -9.23 0.66
CA PHE A 44 14.36 -8.22 1.33
C PHE A 44 13.50 -7.44 0.33
N PHE A 45 14.07 -6.93 -0.76
CA PHE A 45 13.27 -6.25 -1.79
C PHE A 45 12.22 -7.16 -2.42
N LEU A 46 12.53 -8.44 -2.63
CA LEU A 46 11.62 -9.40 -3.23
C LEU A 46 10.44 -9.70 -2.30
N VAL A 47 10.71 -9.98 -1.02
CA VAL A 47 9.67 -10.22 -0.01
C VAL A 47 8.84 -8.98 0.22
N THR A 48 9.48 -7.82 0.37
CA THR A 48 8.78 -6.58 0.70
C THR A 48 7.96 -6.06 -0.49
N GLY A 49 8.49 -6.17 -1.72
CA GLY A 49 7.73 -5.90 -2.94
C GLY A 49 6.55 -6.85 -3.14
N LEU A 50 6.68 -8.13 -2.75
CA LEU A 50 5.57 -9.07 -2.79
C LEU A 50 4.53 -8.77 -1.69
N PHE A 51 5.00 -8.41 -0.50
CA PHE A 51 4.15 -8.03 0.62
C PHE A 51 3.32 -6.78 0.31
N TRP A 52 3.85 -5.87 -0.53
CA TRP A 52 3.14 -4.69 -1.03
C TRP A 52 1.87 -5.00 -1.83
N ALA A 53 1.80 -6.16 -2.47
CA ALA A 53 0.60 -6.56 -3.22
C ALA A 53 -0.64 -6.70 -2.30
N VAL A 54 -0.44 -7.01 -1.02
CA VAL A 54 -1.52 -7.13 -0.03
C VAL A 54 -2.20 -5.79 0.26
N PRO A 55 -1.51 -4.73 0.72
CA PRO A 55 -2.12 -3.42 0.93
C PRO A 55 -2.70 -2.83 -0.37
N ALA A 56 -2.04 -3.02 -1.51
CA ALA A 56 -2.59 -2.59 -2.80
C ALA A 56 -3.93 -3.30 -3.10
N GLY A 57 -4.00 -4.62 -2.93
CA GLY A 57 -5.20 -5.41 -3.16
C GLY A 57 -6.35 -5.06 -2.20
N ILE A 58 -6.06 -4.78 -0.92
CA ILE A 58 -7.06 -4.35 0.07
C ILE A 58 -7.70 -3.02 -0.36
N ILE A 59 -6.88 -2.05 -0.79
CA ILE A 59 -7.36 -0.74 -1.22
C ILE A 59 -8.18 -0.86 -2.50
N ILE A 60 -7.66 -1.58 -3.50
CA ILE A 60 -8.38 -1.81 -4.77
C ILE A 60 -9.73 -2.46 -4.48
N ARG A 61 -9.79 -3.50 -3.64
CA ARG A 61 -11.05 -4.14 -3.25
C ARG A 61 -12.01 -3.17 -2.56
N TRP A 62 -11.49 -2.26 -1.74
CA TRP A 62 -12.30 -1.25 -1.05
C TRP A 62 -12.82 -0.17 -2.01
N MET A 63 -12.02 0.24 -3.02
CA MET A 63 -12.42 1.18 -4.06
C MET A 63 -13.33 0.57 -5.14
N SER A 64 -13.10 -0.69 -5.51
CA SER A 64 -13.86 -1.42 -6.52
C SER A 64 -15.18 -1.99 -5.98
N LYS A 65 -15.45 -1.86 -4.67
CA LYS A 65 -16.72 -2.30 -4.10
C LYS A 65 -17.84 -1.41 -4.66
N PRO A 66 -18.79 -1.95 -5.45
CA PRO A 66 -19.89 -1.17 -5.98
C PRO A 66 -20.73 -0.64 -4.81
N ASP A 67 -21.11 0.64 -4.87
CA ASP A 67 -22.01 1.22 -3.90
C ASP A 67 -23.39 0.61 -4.09
N ALA A 68 -23.87 -0.14 -3.10
CA ALA A 68 -25.13 -0.91 -3.12
C ALA A 68 -26.44 -0.09 -3.22
N ASN A 69 -26.37 1.16 -3.70
CA ASN A 69 -27.48 2.11 -3.70
C ASN A 69 -27.93 2.50 -5.12
N ASP A 70 -27.55 1.74 -6.14
CA ASP A 70 -27.90 1.90 -7.55
C ASP A 70 -29.03 0.96 -8.02
N THR A 71 -29.69 0.24 -7.10
CA THR A 71 -31.00 -0.38 -7.38
C THR A 71 -32.13 0.58 -7.05
N ASN A 72 -32.77 1.09 -8.11
CA ASN A 72 -34.03 1.83 -8.22
C ASN A 72 -34.94 1.89 -7.00
#